data_AF-A0A1H0STM0-F1
#
_entry.id   AF-A0A1H0STM0-F1
#
_cell.length_a   1.000
_cell.length_b   1.000
_cell.length_c   1.000
_cell.angle_alpha   90.00
_cell.angle_beta   90.00
_cell.angle_gamma   90.00
#
_symmetry.space_group_name_H-M   'P 1'
#
loop_
_entity.id
_entity.type
_entity.pdbx_description
1 polymer ?
#
loop_
_entity_poly.entity_id
_entity_poly.type
_entity_poly.pdbx_seq_one_letter_code
_entity_poly.pdbx_strand_id
1 'polypeptide(L)'
;MSGRDLFCQPRRFGRGAALTLVFASVLVAGAATGSLPGPDRKSPDGATRSDTSAVRHEDIAEVAAEAMAAGESPVEAAERAVSRSGDRWGAVYSEGEYEEFEEALDGEYTGVGLWARRERDGRIEVTKVRAGSPAATAGIRAGDRLRSVDGAKVDGRPVTEVVSLLRGDAKDAPAGTAVTVGLERGTRAWDLTLRRAVLSTDSVTVRELAGGITVIRIASFTKGSGDAVRSAVRQSPAAAGIVLDLRGNSGGLVTEAVTAASAFLDGGLVATYDVDGDQRALHAEPGGDTTRPLVTVVDGGTMSAAELLTGALQDRGRAVVVGTRTFGKGSVQMPSRLPDGSVAELTVGHYRTPSGRAVDGEGITPDLEADRGVLERAATVLSGLGDS
;
A
#
# COMPACT_ATOMS: atom_id res chain seq x y z
N MET A 1 -42.69 23.28 -29.87
CA MET A 1 -41.45 24.11 -29.87
C MET A 1 -41.08 24.40 -28.42
N SER A 2 -39.80 24.14 -28.10
CA SER A 2 -39.01 24.59 -26.95
C SER A 2 -39.48 24.24 -25.53
N GLY A 3 -38.84 23.20 -24.97
CA GLY A 3 -38.69 23.00 -23.53
C GLY A 3 -37.70 24.01 -22.94
N ARG A 4 -37.88 24.30 -21.65
CA ARG A 4 -37.01 25.19 -20.86
C ARG A 4 -36.02 24.36 -20.05
N ASP A 5 -34.74 24.56 -20.34
CA ASP A 5 -33.61 24.00 -19.62
C ASP A 5 -33.46 24.59 -18.21
N LEU A 6 -33.22 23.68 -17.27
CA LEU A 6 -32.83 23.95 -15.88
C LEU A 6 -31.32 24.17 -15.81
N PHE A 7 -30.87 25.41 -16.00
CA PHE A 7 -29.51 25.82 -15.60
C PHE A 7 -29.51 26.26 -14.13
N CYS A 8 -29.11 25.36 -13.23
CA CYS A 8 -28.73 25.70 -11.87
C CYS A 8 -27.21 25.55 -11.75
N GLN A 9 -26.55 26.65 -11.37
CA GLN A 9 -25.11 26.87 -11.33
C GLN A 9 -24.35 25.87 -10.41
N PRO A 10 -23.05 25.62 -10.69
CA PRO A 10 -22.23 24.77 -9.84
C PRO A 10 -21.92 25.49 -8.51
N ARG A 11 -22.32 24.85 -7.41
CA ARG A 11 -21.93 25.26 -6.06
C ARG A 11 -20.42 25.03 -5.89
N ARG A 12 -19.71 26.12 -5.56
CA ARG A 12 -18.34 26.11 -5.06
C ARG A 12 -18.26 25.23 -3.82
N PHE A 13 -17.62 24.07 -3.92
CA PHE A 13 -17.22 23.31 -2.74
C PHE A 13 -15.98 23.98 -2.15
N GLY A 14 -16.10 24.38 -0.88
CA GLY A 14 -14.99 24.83 -0.07
C GLY A 14 -14.00 23.69 0.12
N ARG A 15 -12.72 24.04 0.06
CA ARG A 15 -11.57 23.17 0.29
C ARG A 15 -11.67 22.52 1.67
N GLY A 16 -12.13 21.28 1.72
CA GLY A 16 -11.82 20.32 2.76
C GLY A 16 -10.94 19.26 2.11
N ALA A 17 -9.68 19.16 2.54
CA ALA A 17 -8.75 18.15 2.07
C ALA A 17 -9.29 16.76 2.47
N ALA A 18 -10.06 16.14 1.58
CA ALA A 18 -10.26 14.71 1.61
C ALA A 18 -9.00 14.10 1.01
N LEU A 19 -8.07 13.68 1.87
CA LEU A 19 -6.88 12.93 1.50
C LEU A 19 -7.37 11.65 0.79
N THR A 20 -7.39 11.69 -0.54
CA THR A 20 -7.64 10.49 -1.34
C THR A 20 -6.29 9.82 -1.39
N LEU A 21 -6.02 8.91 -0.44
CA LEU A 21 -4.81 8.11 -0.41
C LEU A 21 -4.75 7.28 -1.71
N VAL A 22 -3.99 7.77 -2.69
CA VAL A 22 -3.63 7.02 -3.88
C VAL A 22 -2.57 6.02 -3.42
N PHE A 23 -2.98 4.76 -3.21
CA PHE A 23 -2.05 3.71 -2.83
C PHE A 23 -1.26 3.28 -4.07
N ALA A 24 -0.01 3.73 -4.15
CA ALA A 24 0.89 3.38 -5.23
C ALA A 24 1.52 2.00 -5.01
N SER A 25 1.81 1.33 -6.12
CA SER A 25 2.68 0.16 -6.13
C SER A 25 3.95 0.57 -6.82
N VAL A 26 5.02 0.68 -6.03
CA VAL A 26 6.29 1.18 -6.51
C VAL A 26 7.08 -0.01 -7.05
N LEU A 27 7.41 0.05 -8.33
CA LEU A 27 8.53 -0.72 -8.85
C LEU A 27 9.81 0.00 -8.43
N VAL A 28 10.41 -0.44 -7.32
CA VAL A 28 11.80 -0.08 -7.03
C VAL A 28 12.69 -0.90 -7.96
N ALA A 29 12.95 -0.38 -9.16
CA ALA A 29 13.96 -0.95 -10.06
C ALA A 29 15.32 -0.78 -9.38
N GLY A 30 15.86 -1.89 -8.85
CA GLY A 30 17.03 -1.88 -7.99
C GLY A 30 18.27 -1.24 -8.64
N ALA A 31 18.87 -0.29 -7.91
CA ALA A 31 20.27 0.09 -8.06
C ALA A 31 21.24 -1.09 -7.80
N ALA A 32 20.74 -2.25 -7.36
CA ALA A 32 21.53 -3.46 -7.12
C ALA A 32 21.67 -4.39 -8.36
N THR A 33 20.92 -4.18 -9.46
CA THR A 33 20.99 -5.04 -10.66
C THR A 33 21.62 -4.36 -11.88
N GLY A 34 22.13 -3.13 -11.74
CA GLY A 34 22.76 -2.40 -12.86
C GLY A 34 21.80 -2.09 -14.02
N SER A 35 20.51 -1.90 -13.73
CA SER A 35 19.46 -1.76 -14.75
C SER A 35 18.91 -0.33 -14.88
N LEU A 36 19.62 0.68 -14.35
CA LEU A 36 19.33 2.08 -14.64
C LEU A 36 19.82 2.41 -16.07
N PRO A 37 19.01 3.04 -16.93
CA PRO A 37 19.54 3.65 -18.15
C PRO A 37 20.51 4.77 -17.76
N GLY A 38 21.75 4.68 -18.21
CA GLY A 38 22.68 5.82 -18.19
C GLY A 38 22.25 6.86 -19.23
N PRO A 39 22.70 8.12 -19.11
CA PRO A 39 22.24 9.23 -19.97
C PRO A 39 22.70 9.15 -21.43
N ASP A 40 23.46 8.11 -21.83
CA ASP A 40 24.07 8.01 -23.16
C ASP A 40 23.67 6.72 -23.89
N ARG A 41 22.47 6.67 -24.46
CA ARG A 41 22.20 5.79 -25.62
C ARG A 41 21.32 6.49 -26.65
N LYS A 42 21.94 6.87 -27.78
CA LYS A 42 21.25 7.25 -29.01
C LYS A 42 20.35 6.10 -29.49
N SER A 43 19.05 6.36 -29.61
CA SER A 43 18.09 5.46 -30.24
C SER A 43 18.40 5.25 -31.73
N PRO A 44 18.17 4.06 -32.30
CA PRO A 44 18.15 3.88 -33.74
C PRO A 44 16.85 4.48 -34.30
N ASP A 45 16.97 5.28 -35.35
CA ASP A 45 15.86 5.78 -36.15
C ASP A 45 15.03 4.65 -36.75
N GLY A 46 13.70 4.75 -36.65
CA GLY A 46 12.77 4.03 -37.52
C GLY A 46 11.89 2.98 -36.84
N ALA A 47 10.95 3.43 -36.01
CA ALA A 47 9.69 2.73 -35.82
C ALA A 47 8.58 3.78 -35.73
N THR A 48 7.53 3.59 -36.52
CA THR A 48 6.36 4.48 -36.60
C THR A 48 5.76 4.68 -35.23
N ARG A 49 5.93 5.90 -34.69
CA ARG A 49 5.32 6.39 -33.45
C ARG A 49 3.80 6.31 -33.57
N SER A 50 3.15 5.48 -32.76
CA SER A 50 1.70 5.58 -32.59
C SER A 50 1.41 6.82 -31.75
N ASP A 51 0.65 7.72 -32.35
CA ASP A 51 0.23 9.00 -31.81
C ASP A 51 -0.85 8.77 -30.75
N THR A 52 -0.43 8.51 -29.51
CA THR A 52 -1.25 8.74 -28.32
C THR A 52 -0.46 9.64 -27.40
N SER A 53 -0.99 10.83 -27.14
CA SER A 53 -0.44 11.90 -26.32
C SER A 53 -0.36 11.55 -24.82
N ALA A 54 0.27 10.43 -24.48
CA ALA A 54 0.60 10.11 -23.11
C ALA A 54 1.75 11.02 -22.69
N VAL A 55 1.48 11.95 -21.77
CA VAL A 55 2.52 12.76 -21.12
C VAL A 55 3.48 11.77 -20.45
N ARG A 56 4.74 11.75 -20.90
CA ARG A 56 5.76 10.88 -20.31
C ARG A 56 6.28 11.51 -19.03
N HIS A 57 6.85 10.66 -18.19
CA HIS A 57 7.50 11.07 -16.95
C HIS A 57 8.62 12.12 -17.17
N GLU A 58 9.41 11.96 -18.24
CA GLU A 58 10.42 12.93 -18.69
C GLU A 58 9.80 14.31 -18.96
N ASP A 59 8.62 14.32 -19.58
CA ASP A 59 7.93 15.55 -19.97
C ASP A 59 7.42 16.32 -18.72
N ILE A 60 7.12 15.62 -17.61
CA ILE A 60 6.70 16.27 -16.35
C ILE A 60 7.87 16.93 -15.63
N ALA A 61 9.02 16.26 -15.59
CA ALA A 61 10.23 16.82 -15.00
C ALA A 61 10.70 18.07 -15.76
N GLU A 62 10.61 18.05 -17.09
CA GLU A 62 10.91 19.20 -17.95
C GLU A 62 9.93 20.36 -17.70
N VAL A 63 8.62 20.09 -17.68
CA VAL A 63 7.60 21.11 -17.36
C VAL A 63 7.83 21.74 -15.98
N ALA A 64 8.19 20.95 -14.98
CA ALA A 64 8.50 21.44 -13.64
C ALA A 64 9.77 22.31 -13.64
N ALA A 65 10.80 21.92 -14.39
CA ALA A 65 12.04 22.68 -14.51
C ALA A 65 11.85 24.02 -15.24
N GLU A 66 11.07 24.04 -16.32
CA GLU A 66 10.72 25.27 -17.04
C GLU A 66 9.93 26.24 -16.16
N ALA A 67 8.95 25.73 -15.41
CA ALA A 67 8.20 26.52 -14.44
C ALA A 67 9.12 27.13 -13.38
N MET A 68 10.05 26.34 -12.83
CA MET A 68 11.06 26.85 -11.89
C MET A 68 11.91 27.97 -12.50
N ALA A 69 12.39 27.78 -13.74
CA ALA A 69 13.20 28.78 -14.44
C ALA A 69 12.42 30.07 -14.72
N ALA A 70 11.10 29.98 -14.90
CA ALA A 70 10.19 31.11 -15.04
C ALA A 70 9.80 31.77 -13.70
N GLY A 71 10.23 31.22 -12.55
CA GLY A 71 9.86 31.70 -11.22
C GLY A 71 8.47 31.25 -10.75
N GLU A 72 7.89 30.24 -11.40
CA GLU A 72 6.62 29.61 -11.04
C GLU A 72 6.83 28.39 -10.12
N SER A 73 5.76 27.90 -9.50
CA SER A 73 5.81 26.69 -8.66
C SER A 73 5.98 25.43 -9.52
N PRO A 74 7.04 24.63 -9.31
CA PRO A 74 7.26 23.36 -10.04
C PRO A 74 6.20 22.32 -9.70
N VAL A 75 5.84 22.18 -8.41
CA VAL A 75 4.74 21.32 -7.95
C VAL A 75 3.43 21.65 -8.66
N GLU A 76 3.00 22.92 -8.67
CA GLU A 76 1.73 23.28 -9.31
C GLU A 76 1.78 23.05 -10.83
N ALA A 77 2.94 23.23 -11.47
CA ALA A 77 3.13 22.93 -12.89
C ALA A 77 3.03 21.43 -13.16
N ALA A 78 3.66 20.60 -12.32
CA ALA A 78 3.57 19.15 -12.39
C ALA A 78 2.14 18.65 -12.15
N GLU A 79 1.43 19.18 -11.14
CA GLU A 79 0.02 18.85 -10.88
C GLU A 79 -0.87 19.15 -12.09
N ARG A 80 -0.66 20.30 -12.75
CA ARG A 80 -1.36 20.64 -14.00
C ARG A 80 -0.98 19.69 -15.15
N ALA A 81 0.26 19.23 -15.23
CA ALA A 81 0.69 18.28 -16.24
C ALA A 81 0.07 16.89 -16.03
N VAL A 82 0.15 16.36 -14.81
CA VAL A 82 -0.48 15.09 -14.40
C VAL A 82 -2.00 15.15 -14.62
N SER A 83 -2.66 16.22 -14.19
CA SER A 83 -4.11 16.34 -14.38
C SER A 83 -4.51 16.39 -15.87
N ARG A 84 -3.65 16.91 -16.75
CA ARG A 84 -3.91 16.97 -18.20
C ARG A 84 -3.57 15.67 -18.93
N SER A 85 -2.75 14.79 -18.34
CA SER A 85 -2.40 13.50 -18.95
C SER A 85 -3.59 12.54 -19.03
N GLY A 86 -4.59 12.74 -18.16
CA GLY A 86 -5.73 11.82 -18.03
C GLY A 86 -5.37 10.51 -17.32
N ASP A 87 -4.15 10.40 -16.77
CA ASP A 87 -3.76 9.27 -15.94
C ASP A 87 -4.60 9.25 -14.66
N ARG A 88 -5.46 8.22 -14.55
CA ARG A 88 -6.34 8.00 -13.41
C ARG A 88 -5.58 7.84 -12.10
N TRP A 89 -4.34 7.35 -12.15
CA TRP A 89 -3.54 7.01 -10.98
C TRP A 89 -2.45 8.05 -10.71
N GLY A 90 -2.21 8.96 -11.65
CA GLY A 90 -1.17 9.97 -11.56
C GLY A 90 -1.31 10.86 -10.33
N ALA A 91 -0.20 11.09 -9.63
CA ALA A 91 -0.17 11.89 -8.42
C ALA A 91 1.11 12.75 -8.37
N VAL A 92 1.04 13.87 -7.66
CA VAL A 92 2.21 14.67 -7.29
C VAL A 92 2.24 14.77 -5.77
N TYR A 93 3.41 14.55 -5.22
CA TYR A 93 3.69 14.62 -3.79
C TYR A 93 4.72 15.73 -3.58
N SER A 94 4.54 16.54 -2.55
CA SER A 94 5.67 17.33 -2.03
C SER A 94 6.76 16.40 -1.48
N GLU A 95 7.98 16.93 -1.32
CA GLU A 95 9.12 16.17 -0.79
C GLU A 95 8.76 15.42 0.51
N GLY A 96 8.21 16.13 1.50
CA GLY A 96 7.82 15.53 2.78
C GLY A 96 6.66 14.52 2.67
N GLU A 97 5.70 14.72 1.76
CA GLU A 97 4.63 13.72 1.53
C GLU A 97 5.20 12.44 0.92
N TYR A 98 6.17 12.57 0.01
CA TYR A 98 6.83 11.43 -0.59
C TYR A 98 7.76 10.72 0.40
N GLU A 99 8.44 11.44 1.29
CA GLU A 99 9.22 10.86 2.39
C GLU A 99 8.34 10.03 3.34
N GLU A 100 7.16 10.53 3.76
CA GLU A 100 6.21 9.74 4.55
C GLU A 100 5.74 8.48 3.82
N PHE A 101 5.55 8.59 2.50
CA PHE A 101 5.19 7.46 1.66
C PHE A 101 6.33 6.42 1.57
N GLU A 102 7.57 6.85 1.40
CA GLU A 102 8.76 5.97 1.42
C GLU A 102 8.93 5.31 2.79
N GLU A 103 8.77 6.03 3.91
CA GLU A 103 8.77 5.46 5.27
C GLU A 103 7.70 4.36 5.40
N ALA A 104 6.47 4.62 4.93
CA ALA A 104 5.40 3.64 4.98
C ALA A 104 5.70 2.37 4.18
N LEU A 105 6.39 2.49 3.04
CA LEU A 105 6.86 1.33 2.24
C LEU A 105 8.01 0.58 2.91
N ASP A 106 8.89 1.28 3.63
CA ASP A 106 9.87 0.66 4.52
C ASP A 106 9.21 -0.03 5.73
N GLY A 107 7.87 0.09 5.82
CA GLY A 107 7.07 -0.46 6.90
C GLY A 107 7.25 0.34 8.17
N GLU A 108 7.72 1.57 8.08
CA GLU A 108 8.01 2.48 9.18
C GLU A 108 6.99 3.62 9.24
N TYR A 109 6.88 4.24 10.40
CA TYR A 109 6.18 5.50 10.57
C TYR A 109 6.76 6.25 11.77
N THR A 110 6.81 7.57 11.66
CA THR A 110 7.15 8.42 12.81
C THR A 110 5.96 8.57 13.75
N GLY A 111 6.18 8.38 15.06
CA GLY A 111 5.16 8.62 16.09
C GLY A 111 5.54 8.11 17.47
N VAL A 112 4.55 7.93 18.33
CA VAL A 112 4.76 7.48 19.74
C VAL A 112 4.40 6.03 19.99
N GLY A 113 3.78 5.35 19.02
CA GLY A 113 3.50 3.91 19.06
C GLY A 113 2.23 3.52 19.79
N LEU A 114 1.17 4.29 19.62
CA LEU A 114 -0.16 3.98 20.14
C LEU A 114 -1.21 4.02 19.02
N TRP A 115 -2.24 3.20 19.18
CA TRP A 115 -3.46 3.24 18.38
C TRP A 115 -4.58 3.76 19.26
N ALA A 116 -5.45 4.56 18.67
CA ALA A 116 -6.59 5.13 19.36
C ALA A 116 -7.88 4.86 18.58
N ARG A 117 -9.00 4.82 19.29
CA ARG A 117 -10.34 4.86 18.71
C ARG A 117 -11.15 5.95 19.38
N ARG A 118 -12.15 6.44 18.66
CA ARG A 118 -13.18 7.30 19.21
C ARG A 118 -14.33 6.42 19.72
N GLU A 119 -14.64 6.57 21.00
CA GLU A 119 -15.81 5.95 21.62
C GLU A 119 -17.11 6.66 21.20
N ARG A 120 -18.25 6.00 21.43
CA ARG A 120 -19.58 6.57 21.10
C ARG A 120 -19.86 7.88 21.81
N ASP A 121 -19.31 8.07 23.00
CA ASP A 121 -19.43 9.30 23.80
C ASP A 121 -18.41 10.38 23.39
N GLY A 122 -17.62 10.13 22.35
CA GLY A 122 -16.65 11.06 21.81
C GLY A 122 -15.28 11.05 22.49
N ARG A 123 -15.08 10.25 23.53
CA ARG A 123 -13.77 10.08 24.17
C ARG A 123 -12.79 9.35 23.26
N ILE A 124 -11.51 9.66 23.39
CA ILE A 124 -10.45 8.96 22.68
C ILE A 124 -9.84 7.92 23.62
N GLU A 125 -9.96 6.65 23.27
CA GLU A 125 -9.42 5.51 24.00
C GLU A 125 -8.21 4.92 23.26
N VAL A 126 -7.13 4.64 23.99
CA VAL A 126 -5.98 3.89 23.48
C VAL A 126 -6.38 2.43 23.32
N THR A 127 -6.34 1.91 22.11
CA THR A 127 -6.74 0.52 21.80
C THR A 127 -5.58 -0.46 21.82
N LYS A 128 -4.39 0.00 21.44
CA LYS A 128 -3.17 -0.81 21.38
C LYS A 128 -1.97 0.10 21.66
N VAL A 129 -0.93 -0.48 22.26
CA VAL A 129 0.37 0.16 22.45
C VAL A 129 1.43 -0.79 21.89
N ARG A 130 2.35 -0.28 21.08
CA ARG A 130 3.40 -1.08 20.44
C ARG A 130 4.49 -1.36 21.45
N ALA A 131 4.89 -2.63 21.60
CA ALA A 131 6.05 -2.97 22.44
C ALA A 131 7.32 -2.26 21.94
N GLY A 132 8.18 -1.83 22.87
CA GLY A 132 9.41 -1.10 22.55
C GLY A 132 9.21 0.35 22.05
N SER A 133 7.97 0.84 21.96
CA SER A 133 7.70 2.23 21.56
C SER A 133 7.89 3.24 22.71
N PRO A 134 8.00 4.54 22.40
CA PRO A 134 7.97 5.61 23.40
C PRO A 134 6.77 5.50 24.35
N ALA A 135 5.58 5.22 23.83
CA ALA A 135 4.36 5.04 24.63
C ALA A 135 4.44 3.82 25.57
N ALA A 136 5.02 2.70 25.12
CA ALA A 136 5.20 1.53 25.97
C ALA A 136 6.22 1.78 27.09
N THR A 137 7.36 2.38 26.78
CA THR A 137 8.39 2.77 27.76
C THR A 137 7.83 3.73 28.82
N ALA A 138 6.91 4.60 28.40
CA ALA A 138 6.15 5.51 29.24
C ALA A 138 5.06 4.85 30.13
N GLY A 139 4.76 3.57 29.94
CA GLY A 139 3.75 2.85 30.71
C GLY A 139 2.30 3.11 30.30
N ILE A 140 2.08 3.67 29.10
CA ILE A 140 0.76 3.79 28.48
C ILE A 140 0.25 2.39 28.15
N ARG A 141 -1.05 2.15 28.33
CA ARG A 141 -1.68 0.84 28.13
C ARG A 141 -2.98 0.98 27.35
N ALA A 142 -3.40 -0.12 26.72
CA ALA A 142 -4.75 -0.22 26.17
C ALA A 142 -5.79 0.04 27.28
N GLY A 143 -6.84 0.79 26.94
CA GLY A 143 -7.87 1.28 27.85
C GLY A 143 -7.56 2.63 28.51
N ASP A 144 -6.35 3.19 28.33
CA ASP A 144 -6.08 4.57 28.75
C ASP A 144 -6.89 5.55 27.89
N ARG A 145 -7.41 6.61 28.51
CA ARG A 145 -8.07 7.70 27.80
C ARG A 145 -7.06 8.78 27.45
N LEU A 146 -7.01 9.16 26.18
CA LEU A 146 -6.26 10.32 25.70
C LEU A 146 -7.16 11.56 25.77
N ARG A 147 -6.76 12.55 26.57
CA ARG A 147 -7.53 13.78 26.84
C ARG A 147 -7.01 14.99 26.08
N SER A 148 -5.69 15.06 25.89
CA SER A 148 -5.05 16.15 25.16
C SER A 148 -3.76 15.71 24.47
N VAL A 149 -3.41 16.43 23.41
CA VAL A 149 -2.11 16.37 22.72
C VAL A 149 -1.61 17.80 22.56
N ASP A 150 -0.41 18.08 23.05
CA ASP A 150 0.22 19.41 23.11
C ASP A 150 -0.71 20.50 23.68
N GLY A 151 -1.42 20.16 24.75
CA GLY A 151 -2.38 21.03 25.43
C GLY A 151 -3.75 21.17 24.73
N ALA A 152 -3.88 20.71 23.49
CA ALA A 152 -5.15 20.71 22.77
C ALA A 152 -6.03 19.52 23.19
N LYS A 153 -7.26 19.80 23.64
CA LYS A 153 -8.24 18.75 23.97
C LYS A 153 -8.62 17.95 22.72
N VAL A 154 -8.65 16.62 22.85
CA VAL A 154 -8.93 15.71 21.73
C VAL A 154 -10.31 15.06 21.76
N ASP A 155 -11.05 15.18 22.87
CA ASP A 155 -12.42 14.69 22.95
C ASP A 155 -13.30 15.33 21.86
N GLY A 156 -14.10 14.51 21.19
CA GLY A 156 -14.98 14.95 20.11
C GLY A 156 -14.30 15.16 18.75
N ARG A 157 -12.96 15.18 18.69
CA ARG A 157 -12.23 15.28 17.42
C ARG A 157 -12.32 13.97 16.62
N PRO A 158 -12.23 14.04 15.28
CA PRO A 158 -11.97 12.86 14.46
C PRO A 158 -10.69 12.15 14.92
N VAL A 159 -10.73 10.82 15.01
CA VAL A 159 -9.57 10.04 15.44
C VAL A 159 -8.35 10.24 14.53
N THR A 160 -8.58 10.48 13.23
CA THR A 160 -7.54 10.78 12.24
C THR A 160 -6.75 12.02 12.61
N GLU A 161 -7.43 13.09 13.00
CA GLU A 161 -6.79 14.33 13.45
C GLU A 161 -5.93 14.11 14.70
N VAL A 162 -6.44 13.32 15.66
CA VAL A 162 -5.70 12.98 16.87
C VAL A 162 -4.45 12.17 16.57
N VAL A 163 -4.54 11.21 15.64
CA VAL A 163 -3.39 10.45 15.17
C VAL A 163 -2.37 11.34 14.47
N SER A 164 -2.79 12.29 13.63
CA SER A 164 -1.90 13.28 13.01
C SER A 164 -1.15 14.11 14.04
N LEU A 165 -1.82 14.59 15.09
CA LEU A 165 -1.14 15.34 16.17
C LEU A 165 -0.06 14.49 16.88
N LEU A 166 -0.35 13.20 17.11
CA LEU A 166 0.59 12.28 17.76
C LEU A 166 1.79 11.93 16.87
N ARG A 167 1.57 11.82 15.55
CA ARG A 167 2.63 11.59 14.56
C ARG A 167 3.45 12.83 14.29
N GLY A 168 2.85 14.01 14.42
CA GLY A 168 3.43 15.22 13.84
C GLY A 168 3.20 15.25 12.33
N ASP A 169 3.28 16.43 11.73
CA ASP A 169 3.41 16.57 10.27
C ASP A 169 4.88 16.41 9.86
N ALA A 170 5.15 15.81 8.69
CA ALA A 170 6.51 15.58 8.20
C ALA A 170 7.40 16.83 8.17
N LYS A 171 6.82 18.03 8.01
CA LYS A 171 7.60 19.27 7.93
C LYS A 171 8.06 19.80 9.29
N ASP A 172 7.28 19.66 10.36
CA ASP A 172 7.58 20.31 11.64
C ASP A 172 7.90 19.32 12.79
N ALA A 173 7.72 18.02 12.60
CA ALA A 173 7.81 17.06 13.70
C ALA A 173 8.49 15.71 13.35
N PRO A 174 9.77 15.70 12.91
CA PRO A 174 10.52 14.48 12.68
C PRO A 174 10.71 13.64 13.96
N ALA A 175 11.24 12.42 13.80
CA ALA A 175 11.65 11.59 14.93
C ALA A 175 12.59 12.34 15.88
N GLY A 176 12.40 12.13 17.18
CA GLY A 176 13.12 12.83 18.26
C GLY A 176 12.41 14.06 18.83
N THR A 177 11.45 14.64 18.08
CA THR A 177 10.62 15.76 18.57
C THR A 177 9.73 15.33 19.73
N ALA A 178 9.38 16.30 20.59
CA ALA A 178 8.56 16.06 21.77
C ALA A 178 7.07 16.21 21.44
N VAL A 179 6.24 15.43 22.14
CA VAL A 179 4.78 15.57 22.17
C VAL A 179 4.30 15.34 23.59
N THR A 180 3.45 16.23 24.10
CA THR A 180 2.90 16.12 25.45
C THR A 180 1.48 15.59 25.38
N VAL A 181 1.24 14.43 25.97
CA VAL A 181 -0.07 13.78 26.02
C VAL A 181 -0.68 13.88 27.41
N GLY A 182 -1.95 14.27 27.48
CA GLY A 182 -2.74 14.20 28.70
C GLY A 182 -3.53 12.90 28.74
N LEU A 183 -3.34 12.10 29.79
CA LEU A 183 -3.88 10.75 29.92
C LEU A 183 -4.77 10.61 31.17
N GLU A 184 -5.66 9.63 31.14
CA GLU A 184 -6.52 9.25 32.26
C GLU A 184 -6.72 7.74 32.32
N ARG A 185 -6.58 7.17 33.52
CA ARG A 185 -6.81 5.75 33.83
C ARG A 185 -7.57 5.66 35.15
N GLY A 186 -8.83 5.24 35.08
CA GLY A 186 -9.73 5.30 36.23
C GLY A 186 -9.89 6.74 36.72
N THR A 187 -9.58 7.01 37.98
CA THR A 187 -9.63 8.37 38.56
C THR A 187 -8.32 9.14 38.43
N ARG A 188 -7.24 8.50 37.98
CA ARG A 188 -5.93 9.13 37.86
C ARG A 188 -5.79 9.84 36.53
N ALA A 189 -5.39 11.10 36.60
CA ALA A 189 -5.14 12.01 35.50
C ALA A 189 -3.68 12.48 35.55
N TRP A 190 -2.97 12.44 34.42
CA TRP A 190 -1.59 12.93 34.36
C TRP A 190 -1.21 13.36 32.94
N ASP A 191 -0.19 14.20 32.84
CA ASP A 191 0.42 14.58 31.58
C ASP A 191 1.80 13.92 31.45
N LEU A 192 2.20 13.61 30.22
CA LEU A 192 3.48 13.00 29.94
C LEU A 192 4.03 13.49 28.61
N THR A 193 5.30 13.88 28.60
CA THR A 193 6.03 14.20 27.36
C THR A 193 6.70 12.95 26.83
N LEU A 194 6.37 12.59 25.60
CA LEU A 194 6.97 11.52 24.82
C LEU A 194 7.89 12.12 23.77
N ARG A 195 8.87 11.34 23.31
CA ARG A 195 9.63 11.66 22.11
C ARG A 195 9.13 10.78 20.97
N ARG A 196 8.86 11.38 19.82
CA ARG A 196 8.53 10.63 18.60
C ARG A 196 9.72 9.76 18.21
N ALA A 197 9.45 8.59 17.67
CA ALA A 197 10.45 7.66 17.16
C ALA A 197 9.95 7.08 15.84
N VAL A 198 10.87 6.62 15.01
CA VAL A 198 10.56 5.78 13.86
C VAL A 198 10.15 4.40 14.38
N LEU A 199 8.98 3.92 13.97
CA LEU A 199 8.35 2.69 14.45
C LEU A 199 7.93 1.84 13.25
N SER A 200 8.28 0.56 13.24
CA SER A 200 7.76 -0.35 12.22
C SER A 200 6.29 -0.78 12.43
N THR A 201 5.66 -1.19 11.34
CA THR A 201 4.35 -1.82 11.28
C THR A 201 4.52 -3.33 11.18
N ASP A 202 3.59 -4.08 11.76
CA ASP A 202 3.54 -5.54 11.60
C ASP A 202 2.74 -5.83 10.32
N SER A 203 3.39 -5.79 9.15
CA SER A 203 2.73 -5.98 7.85
C SER A 203 2.30 -7.43 7.59
N VAL A 204 2.94 -8.39 8.26
CA VAL A 204 2.62 -9.82 8.19
C VAL A 204 2.26 -10.33 9.59
N THR A 205 1.09 -10.96 9.71
CA THR A 205 0.65 -11.60 10.96
C THR A 205 0.31 -13.05 10.73
N VAL A 206 0.64 -13.89 11.71
CA VAL A 206 0.40 -15.33 11.66
C VAL A 206 -0.50 -15.72 12.81
N ARG A 207 -1.51 -16.53 12.54
CA ARG A 207 -2.34 -17.15 13.57
C ARG A 207 -2.77 -18.54 13.16
N GLU A 208 -2.94 -19.42 14.13
CA GLU A 208 -3.46 -20.76 13.92
C GLU A 208 -4.98 -20.76 14.12
N LEU A 209 -5.66 -21.53 13.29
CA LEU A 209 -7.07 -21.88 13.45
C LEU A 209 -7.19 -23.38 13.83
N ALA A 210 -8.35 -23.74 14.37
CA ALA A 210 -8.69 -25.14 14.58
C ALA A 210 -8.59 -25.95 13.28
N GLY A 211 -8.25 -27.23 13.40
CA GLY A 211 -8.07 -28.12 12.24
C GLY A 211 -6.69 -28.02 11.58
N GLY A 212 -5.69 -27.45 12.26
CA GLY A 212 -4.32 -27.41 11.75
C GLY A 212 -4.12 -26.42 10.60
N ILE A 213 -4.85 -25.30 10.60
CA ILE A 213 -4.74 -24.29 9.54
C ILE A 213 -3.89 -23.13 10.02
N THR A 214 -2.86 -22.78 9.26
CA THR A 214 -2.10 -21.54 9.48
C THR A 214 -2.63 -20.42 8.58
N VAL A 215 -3.08 -19.33 9.19
CA VAL A 215 -3.47 -18.11 8.47
C VAL A 215 -2.29 -17.14 8.49
N ILE A 216 -1.77 -16.82 7.31
CA ILE A 216 -0.77 -15.79 7.09
C ILE A 216 -1.49 -14.59 6.46
N ARG A 217 -1.65 -13.51 7.22
CA ARG A 217 -2.26 -12.28 6.72
C ARG A 217 -1.18 -11.28 6.34
N ILE A 218 -1.26 -10.74 5.13
CA ILE A 218 -0.42 -9.65 4.65
C ILE A 218 -1.30 -8.40 4.54
N ALA A 219 -1.05 -7.39 5.37
CA ALA A 219 -1.81 -6.14 5.37
C ALA A 219 -1.33 -5.17 4.28
N SER A 220 -0.03 -5.18 3.97
CA SER A 220 0.62 -4.37 2.93
C SER A 220 1.96 -5.00 2.58
N PHE A 221 2.46 -4.78 1.35
CA PHE A 221 3.79 -5.21 0.92
C PHE A 221 4.83 -4.14 1.27
N THR A 222 5.27 -4.15 2.53
CA THR A 222 6.36 -3.30 3.02
C THR A 222 7.69 -4.04 2.92
N LYS A 223 8.81 -3.32 3.04
CA LYS A 223 10.15 -3.90 3.07
C LYS A 223 10.26 -5.03 4.10
N GLY A 224 10.78 -6.18 3.66
CA GLY A 224 10.92 -7.39 4.45
C GLY A 224 9.64 -8.23 4.62
N SER A 225 8.49 -7.79 4.12
CA SER A 225 7.24 -8.55 4.23
C SER A 225 7.30 -9.88 3.47
N GLY A 226 7.97 -9.95 2.32
CA GLY A 226 8.18 -11.18 1.56
C GLY A 226 8.98 -12.22 2.35
N ASP A 227 10.06 -11.80 3.00
CA ASP A 227 10.86 -12.68 3.86
C ASP A 227 10.12 -13.12 5.12
N ALA A 228 9.28 -12.25 5.68
CA ALA A 228 8.39 -12.59 6.78
C ALA A 228 7.38 -13.66 6.36
N VAL A 229 6.80 -13.58 5.15
CA VAL A 229 5.93 -14.62 4.59
C VAL A 229 6.69 -15.94 4.40
N ARG A 230 7.88 -15.92 3.78
CA ARG A 230 8.71 -17.12 3.62
C ARG A 230 9.01 -17.78 4.97
N SER A 231 9.31 -16.97 5.98
CA SER A 231 9.57 -17.45 7.34
C SER A 231 8.33 -18.03 7.99
N ALA A 232 7.17 -17.38 7.85
CA ALA A 232 5.89 -17.87 8.34
C ALA A 232 5.51 -19.23 7.71
N VAL A 233 5.71 -19.38 6.40
CA VAL A 233 5.48 -20.66 5.69
C VAL A 233 6.41 -21.75 6.22
N ARG A 234 7.72 -21.48 6.37
CA ARG A 234 8.68 -22.45 6.92
C ARG A 234 8.38 -22.86 8.37
N GLN A 235 7.91 -21.93 9.19
CA GLN A 235 7.59 -22.17 10.60
C GLN A 235 6.21 -22.80 10.80
N SER A 236 5.34 -22.75 9.79
CA SER A 236 4.04 -23.41 9.83
C SER A 236 4.22 -24.93 9.91
N PRO A 237 3.35 -25.66 10.65
CA PRO A 237 3.44 -27.11 10.74
C PRO A 237 3.45 -27.78 9.36
N ALA A 238 4.18 -28.90 9.23
CA ALA A 238 4.31 -29.62 7.96
C ALA A 238 2.97 -30.17 7.44
N ALA A 239 2.05 -30.52 8.35
CA ALA A 239 0.70 -30.99 8.01
C ALA A 239 -0.33 -29.85 7.89
N ALA A 240 0.08 -28.58 7.99
CA ALA A 240 -0.85 -27.47 7.99
C ALA A 240 -1.38 -27.14 6.59
N GLY A 241 -2.68 -26.93 6.48
CA GLY A 241 -3.24 -26.15 5.37
C GLY A 241 -2.94 -24.68 5.58
N ILE A 242 -2.61 -23.95 4.52
CA ILE A 242 -2.26 -22.53 4.60
C ILE A 242 -3.39 -21.69 4.01
N VAL A 243 -3.83 -20.67 4.75
CA VAL A 243 -4.65 -19.58 4.24
C VAL A 243 -3.80 -18.33 4.11
N LEU A 244 -3.64 -17.82 2.90
CA LEU A 244 -3.02 -16.53 2.62
C LEU A 244 -4.13 -15.45 2.57
N ASP A 245 -4.22 -14.61 3.60
CA ASP A 245 -5.26 -13.58 3.72
C ASP A 245 -4.75 -12.22 3.19
N LEU A 246 -5.25 -11.80 2.03
CA LEU A 246 -4.92 -10.55 1.33
C LEU A 246 -6.07 -9.54 1.36
N ARG A 247 -7.09 -9.75 2.21
CA ARG A 247 -8.24 -8.85 2.33
C ARG A 247 -7.83 -7.48 2.83
N GLY A 248 -8.32 -6.45 2.13
CA GLY A 248 -7.99 -5.05 2.40
C GLY A 248 -6.52 -4.67 2.14
N ASN A 249 -5.73 -5.54 1.50
CA ASN A 249 -4.34 -5.24 1.15
C ASN A 249 -4.29 -4.43 -0.15
N SER A 250 -3.95 -3.15 -0.04
CA SER A 250 -3.91 -2.22 -1.17
C SER A 250 -2.66 -2.36 -2.05
N GLY A 251 -1.77 -3.32 -1.79
CA GLY A 251 -0.52 -3.52 -2.51
C GLY A 251 0.69 -3.05 -1.72
N GLY A 252 1.63 -2.40 -2.40
CA GLY A 252 2.92 -1.97 -1.86
C GLY A 252 4.07 -2.28 -2.83
N LEU A 253 5.23 -2.66 -2.29
CA LEU A 253 6.41 -3.01 -3.06
C LEU A 253 6.18 -4.30 -3.87
N VAL A 254 6.29 -4.20 -5.19
CA VAL A 254 6.14 -5.35 -6.10
C VAL A 254 7.21 -6.41 -5.84
N THR A 255 8.43 -5.99 -5.52
CA THR A 255 9.53 -6.89 -5.18
C THR A 255 9.18 -7.79 -3.99
N GLU A 256 8.53 -7.24 -2.96
CA GLU A 256 8.09 -8.00 -1.78
C GLU A 256 6.95 -8.98 -2.12
N ALA A 257 6.05 -8.62 -3.03
CA ALA A 257 5.02 -9.53 -3.54
C ALA A 257 5.63 -10.71 -4.33
N VAL A 258 6.67 -10.47 -5.13
CA VAL A 258 7.43 -11.52 -5.84
C VAL A 258 8.17 -12.43 -4.85
N THR A 259 8.79 -11.85 -3.82
CA THR A 259 9.43 -12.62 -2.75
C THR A 259 8.41 -13.46 -1.97
N ALA A 260 7.22 -12.91 -1.69
CA ALA A 260 6.13 -13.65 -1.07
C ALA A 260 5.61 -14.77 -1.98
N ALA A 261 5.49 -14.55 -3.30
CA ALA A 261 5.14 -15.61 -4.26
C ALA A 261 6.15 -16.77 -4.22
N SER A 262 7.43 -16.46 -4.06
CA SER A 262 8.52 -17.45 -3.94
C SER A 262 8.42 -18.30 -2.67
N ALA A 263 7.56 -17.95 -1.69
CA ALA A 263 7.26 -18.83 -0.56
C ALA A 263 6.40 -20.04 -0.97
N PHE A 264 5.66 -19.94 -2.08
CA PHE A 264 4.66 -20.91 -2.51
C PHE A 264 4.93 -21.51 -3.91
N LEU A 265 5.92 -20.98 -4.62
CA LEU A 265 6.30 -21.39 -5.98
C LEU A 265 7.74 -21.88 -6.01
N ASP A 266 7.99 -22.93 -6.79
CA ASP A 266 9.35 -23.41 -7.06
C ASP A 266 9.88 -22.79 -8.37
N GLY A 267 10.02 -21.45 -8.35
CA GLY A 267 10.42 -20.66 -9.51
C GLY A 267 9.33 -20.42 -10.57
N GLY A 268 9.76 -19.82 -11.69
CA GLY A 268 8.91 -19.51 -12.84
C GLY A 268 8.23 -18.14 -12.78
N LEU A 269 7.48 -17.82 -13.84
CA LEU A 269 6.84 -16.51 -14.04
C LEU A 269 5.81 -16.19 -12.96
N VAL A 270 5.91 -14.99 -12.39
CA VAL A 270 4.95 -14.39 -11.45
C VAL A 270 4.08 -13.35 -12.17
N ALA A 271 4.69 -12.47 -12.96
CA ALA A 271 3.99 -11.50 -13.78
C ALA A 271 4.91 -10.97 -14.89
N THR A 272 4.32 -10.43 -15.95
CA THR A 272 5.02 -9.56 -16.89
C THR A 272 4.56 -8.13 -16.70
N TYR A 273 5.40 -7.17 -17.04
CA TYR A 273 5.01 -5.76 -17.05
C TYR A 273 5.72 -5.04 -18.18
N ASP A 274 5.15 -3.93 -18.64
CA ASP A 274 5.77 -3.04 -19.60
C ASP A 274 6.13 -1.69 -18.98
N VAL A 275 7.19 -1.09 -19.50
CA VAL A 275 7.57 0.30 -19.22
C VAL A 275 7.84 0.94 -20.56
N ASP A 276 6.99 1.89 -20.98
CA ASP A 276 7.12 2.58 -22.28
C ASP A 276 7.25 1.61 -23.48
N GLY A 277 6.55 0.46 -23.41
CA GLY A 277 6.57 -0.59 -24.44
C GLY A 277 7.65 -1.67 -24.26
N ASP A 278 8.63 -1.46 -23.37
CA ASP A 278 9.65 -2.46 -23.06
C ASP A 278 9.12 -3.51 -22.09
N GLN A 279 8.89 -4.72 -22.61
CA GLN A 279 8.38 -5.85 -21.82
C GLN A 279 9.44 -6.40 -20.88
N ARG A 280 9.04 -6.66 -19.64
CA ARG A 280 9.85 -7.24 -18.57
C ARG A 280 9.06 -8.34 -17.86
N ALA A 281 9.78 -9.24 -17.19
CA ALA A 281 9.20 -10.39 -16.51
C ALA A 281 9.75 -10.52 -15.09
N LEU A 282 8.85 -10.80 -14.15
CA LEU A 282 9.14 -11.06 -12.75
C LEU A 282 9.02 -12.57 -12.51
N HIS A 283 10.03 -13.15 -11.88
CA HIS A 283 10.10 -14.58 -11.62
C HIS A 283 10.23 -14.85 -10.13
N ALA A 284 9.60 -15.92 -9.68
CA ALA A 284 9.80 -16.44 -8.34
C ALA A 284 11.18 -17.08 -8.22
N GLU A 285 11.74 -17.05 -7.02
CA GLU A 285 12.89 -17.87 -6.66
C GLU A 285 12.48 -19.34 -6.48
N PRO A 286 13.37 -20.30 -6.73
CA PRO A 286 13.12 -21.71 -6.43
C PRO A 286 13.12 -21.99 -4.91
N GLY A 287 12.58 -23.15 -4.52
CA GLY A 287 12.55 -23.65 -3.16
C GLY A 287 11.31 -23.25 -2.33
N GLY A 288 10.26 -22.75 -2.99
CA GLY A 288 8.97 -22.50 -2.34
C GLY A 288 8.21 -23.78 -2.00
N ASP A 289 7.23 -23.66 -1.10
CA ASP A 289 6.37 -24.77 -0.71
C ASP A 289 5.28 -25.00 -1.75
N THR A 290 5.41 -26.08 -2.50
CA THR A 290 4.47 -26.48 -3.55
C THR A 290 3.57 -27.64 -3.14
N THR A 291 3.74 -28.20 -1.94
CA THR A 291 3.09 -29.46 -1.53
C THR A 291 1.93 -29.23 -0.56
N ARG A 292 2.04 -28.26 0.37
CA ARG A 292 0.96 -28.01 1.34
C ARG A 292 -0.26 -27.38 0.65
N PRO A 293 -1.50 -27.78 1.02
CA PRO A 293 -2.71 -27.13 0.54
C PRO A 293 -2.70 -25.63 0.82
N LEU A 294 -3.03 -24.82 -0.20
CA LEU A 294 -3.03 -23.36 -0.11
C LEU A 294 -4.34 -22.79 -0.64
N VAL A 295 -4.93 -21.90 0.15
CA VAL A 295 -6.06 -21.07 -0.25
C VAL A 295 -5.69 -19.60 -0.08
N THR A 296 -5.95 -18.78 -1.09
CA THR A 296 -5.76 -17.33 -1.02
C THR A 296 -7.11 -16.67 -0.84
N VAL A 297 -7.23 -15.79 0.16
CA VAL A 297 -8.46 -15.08 0.48
C VAL A 297 -8.35 -13.61 0.11
N VAL A 298 -9.31 -13.11 -0.67
CA VAL A 298 -9.29 -11.76 -1.25
C VAL A 298 -10.62 -11.03 -1.07
N ASP A 299 -10.60 -9.71 -1.22
CA ASP A 299 -11.82 -8.89 -1.30
C ASP A 299 -11.63 -7.70 -2.26
N GLY A 300 -12.66 -6.85 -2.37
CA GLY A 300 -12.58 -5.63 -3.20
C GLY A 300 -11.55 -4.59 -2.74
N GLY A 301 -10.93 -4.78 -1.57
CA GLY A 301 -9.80 -3.98 -1.09
C GLY A 301 -8.43 -4.58 -1.45
N THR A 302 -8.38 -5.82 -1.95
CA THR A 302 -7.18 -6.42 -2.53
C THR A 302 -6.82 -5.69 -3.82
N MET A 303 -5.64 -5.08 -3.90
CA MET A 303 -5.24 -4.21 -5.02
C MET A 303 -3.78 -4.41 -5.43
N SER A 304 -3.50 -4.21 -6.72
CA SER A 304 -2.17 -4.01 -7.28
C SER A 304 -1.17 -5.13 -6.95
N ALA A 305 -0.08 -4.89 -6.19
CA ALA A 305 0.88 -5.96 -5.86
C ALA A 305 0.22 -7.19 -5.19
N ALA A 306 -0.88 -7.00 -4.46
CA ALA A 306 -1.67 -8.11 -3.92
C ALA A 306 -2.46 -8.87 -5.00
N GLU A 307 -2.96 -8.18 -6.02
CA GLU A 307 -3.60 -8.78 -7.19
C GLU A 307 -2.58 -9.53 -8.06
N LEU A 308 -1.35 -9.01 -8.17
CA LEU A 308 -0.23 -9.66 -8.83
C LEU A 308 0.11 -11.00 -8.17
N LEU A 309 0.26 -11.01 -6.83
CA LEU A 309 0.47 -12.26 -6.08
C LEU A 309 -0.71 -13.22 -6.24
N THR A 310 -1.95 -12.71 -6.12
CA THR A 310 -3.17 -13.51 -6.28
C THR A 310 -3.23 -14.17 -7.65
N GLY A 311 -3.06 -13.38 -8.71
CA GLY A 311 -3.10 -13.86 -10.09
C GLY A 311 -1.97 -14.85 -10.40
N ALA A 312 -0.77 -14.63 -9.85
CA ALA A 312 0.34 -15.56 -10.00
C ALA A 312 0.04 -16.94 -9.38
N LEU A 313 -0.53 -16.96 -8.18
CA LEU A 313 -0.88 -18.21 -7.50
C LEU A 313 -2.06 -18.91 -8.17
N GLN A 314 -3.06 -18.14 -8.63
CA GLN A 314 -4.25 -18.67 -9.30
C GLN A 314 -3.92 -19.26 -10.67
N ASP A 315 -3.25 -18.51 -11.55
CA ASP A 315 -2.96 -18.93 -12.93
C ASP A 315 -2.03 -20.14 -12.99
N ARG A 316 -1.20 -20.30 -11.96
CA ARG A 316 -0.30 -21.44 -11.83
C ARG A 316 -0.95 -22.64 -11.12
N GLY A 317 -2.23 -22.56 -10.80
CA GLY A 317 -2.96 -23.60 -10.09
C GLY A 317 -2.41 -23.90 -8.69
N ARG A 318 -1.67 -22.95 -8.10
CA ARG A 318 -1.00 -23.15 -6.81
C ARG A 318 -1.95 -22.94 -5.64
N ALA A 319 -2.89 -22.01 -5.76
CA ALA A 319 -3.87 -21.71 -4.73
C ALA A 319 -5.28 -21.64 -5.33
N VAL A 320 -6.27 -22.08 -4.56
CA VAL A 320 -7.67 -21.72 -4.81
C VAL A 320 -7.93 -20.34 -4.23
N VAL A 321 -8.45 -19.42 -5.03
CA VAL A 321 -8.80 -18.07 -4.62
C VAL A 321 -10.26 -18.02 -4.15
N VAL A 322 -10.49 -17.55 -2.93
CA VAL A 322 -11.82 -17.49 -2.31
C VAL A 322 -12.09 -16.05 -1.86
N GLY A 323 -13.26 -15.50 -2.16
CA GLY A 323 -13.60 -14.14 -1.72
C GLY A 323 -14.51 -13.39 -2.67
N THR A 324 -14.28 -12.09 -2.81
CA THR A 324 -14.93 -11.27 -3.85
C THR A 324 -13.92 -10.82 -4.90
N ARG A 325 -14.40 -10.35 -6.05
CA ARG A 325 -13.54 -9.73 -7.06
C ARG A 325 -12.67 -8.64 -6.44
N THR A 326 -11.39 -8.61 -6.84
CA THR A 326 -10.41 -7.63 -6.38
C THR A 326 -10.56 -6.29 -7.10
N PHE A 327 -9.76 -5.30 -6.73
CA PHE A 327 -9.99 -3.90 -7.10
C PHE A 327 -9.80 -3.59 -8.60
N GLY A 328 -8.82 -4.22 -9.26
CA GLY A 328 -8.51 -4.00 -10.68
C GLY A 328 -7.53 -2.87 -10.95
N LYS A 329 -6.47 -2.73 -10.14
CA LYS A 329 -5.35 -1.84 -10.46
C LYS A 329 -4.24 -2.64 -11.12
N GLY A 330 -4.17 -2.54 -12.46
CA GLY A 330 -3.19 -3.25 -13.29
C GLY A 330 -2.05 -2.36 -13.79
N SER A 331 -2.10 -1.06 -13.50
CA SER A 331 -1.09 -0.07 -13.89
C SER A 331 0.19 -0.18 -13.06
N VAL A 332 1.32 0.01 -13.72
CA VAL A 332 2.64 0.20 -13.11
C VAL A 332 2.93 1.69 -13.03
N GLN A 333 3.32 2.18 -11.85
CA GLN A 333 3.67 3.58 -11.65
C GLN A 333 5.17 3.74 -11.38
N MET A 334 5.74 4.84 -11.86
CA MET A 334 7.13 5.20 -11.65
C MET A 334 7.24 6.61 -11.06
N PRO A 335 7.95 6.79 -9.93
CA PRO A 335 8.21 8.11 -9.36
C PRO A 335 9.28 8.85 -10.15
N SER A 336 9.08 10.15 -10.34
CA SER A 336 10.02 11.08 -10.96
C SER A 336 10.26 12.27 -10.03
N ARG A 337 11.49 12.40 -9.51
CA ARG A 337 11.87 13.53 -8.65
C ARG A 337 12.00 14.80 -9.49
N LEU A 338 11.40 15.88 -8.99
CA LEU A 338 11.37 17.20 -9.61
C LEU A 338 12.45 18.10 -9.00
N PRO A 339 12.81 19.23 -9.65
CA PRO A 339 13.94 20.04 -9.21
C PRO A 339 13.81 20.67 -7.81
N ASP A 340 12.59 20.77 -7.27
CA ASP A 340 12.30 21.27 -5.92
C ASP A 340 12.15 20.16 -4.86
N GLY A 341 12.51 18.91 -5.20
CA GLY A 341 12.43 17.75 -4.30
C GLY A 341 11.06 17.07 -4.29
N SER A 342 10.03 17.68 -4.87
CA SER A 342 8.73 17.04 -5.06
C SER A 342 8.81 15.86 -6.03
N VAL A 343 7.78 15.00 -6.03
CA VAL A 343 7.77 13.77 -6.83
C VAL A 343 6.46 13.64 -7.59
N ALA A 344 6.56 13.42 -8.90
CA ALA A 344 5.43 13.02 -9.73
C ALA A 344 5.46 11.50 -9.94
N GLU A 345 4.38 10.81 -9.57
CA GLU A 345 4.16 9.41 -9.91
C GLU A 345 3.21 9.30 -11.10
N LEU A 346 3.65 8.62 -12.16
CA LEU A 346 2.88 8.40 -13.37
C LEU A 346 2.82 6.93 -13.72
N THR A 347 1.71 6.53 -14.34
CA THR A 347 1.56 5.24 -14.99
C THR A 347 2.50 5.16 -16.20
N VAL A 348 3.37 4.15 -16.22
CA VAL A 348 4.35 3.90 -17.29
C VAL A 348 4.07 2.63 -18.09
N GLY A 349 3.06 1.86 -17.68
CA GLY A 349 2.66 0.64 -18.35
C GLY A 349 1.71 -0.19 -17.50
N HIS A 350 1.51 -1.44 -17.88
CA HIS A 350 0.60 -2.36 -17.21
C HIS A 350 1.27 -3.70 -16.93
N TYR A 351 0.86 -4.37 -15.86
CA TYR A 351 1.25 -5.76 -15.63
C TYR A 351 0.19 -6.76 -16.10
N ARG A 352 0.65 -7.97 -16.38
CA ARG A 352 -0.17 -9.12 -16.74
C ARG A 352 0.21 -10.30 -15.85
N THR A 353 -0.78 -11.10 -15.51
CA THR A 353 -0.58 -12.34 -14.75
C THR A 353 0.09 -13.41 -15.64
N PRO A 354 0.54 -14.56 -15.09
CA PRO A 354 1.24 -15.58 -15.89
C PRO A 354 0.45 -16.11 -17.09
N SER A 355 -0.89 -16.12 -17.04
CA SER A 355 -1.73 -16.51 -18.18
C SER A 355 -1.89 -15.40 -19.25
N GLY A 356 -1.27 -14.24 -19.05
CA GLY A 356 -1.38 -13.06 -19.92
C GLY A 356 -2.62 -12.18 -19.64
N ARG A 357 -3.40 -12.48 -18.59
CA ARG A 357 -4.62 -11.72 -18.23
C ARG A 357 -4.24 -10.31 -17.79
N ALA A 358 -4.97 -9.32 -18.31
CA ALA A 358 -4.89 -7.94 -17.84
C ALA A 358 -5.69 -7.80 -16.54
N VAL A 359 -5.20 -6.99 -15.60
CA VAL A 359 -5.88 -6.76 -14.31
C VAL A 359 -6.55 -5.38 -14.27
N ASP A 360 -6.08 -4.43 -15.07
CA ASP A 360 -6.54 -3.05 -15.02
C ASP A 360 -8.02 -2.93 -15.41
N GLY A 361 -8.84 -2.36 -14.52
CA GLY A 361 -10.29 -2.22 -14.69
C GLY A 361 -11.11 -3.48 -14.46
N GLU A 362 -10.51 -4.68 -14.46
CA GLU A 362 -11.21 -5.95 -14.32
C GLU A 362 -11.03 -6.62 -12.95
N GLY A 363 -9.84 -6.50 -12.36
CA GLY A 363 -9.45 -7.25 -11.17
C GLY A 363 -9.30 -8.75 -11.42
N ILE A 364 -9.04 -9.47 -10.34
CA ILE A 364 -8.98 -10.92 -10.27
C ILE A 364 -10.33 -11.43 -9.77
N THR A 365 -10.95 -12.31 -10.55
CA THR A 365 -12.18 -13.00 -10.13
C THR A 365 -11.79 -14.25 -9.33
N PRO A 366 -12.31 -14.43 -8.10
CA PRO A 366 -12.00 -15.59 -7.28
C PRO A 366 -12.56 -16.87 -7.91
N ASP A 367 -11.92 -18.01 -7.65
CA ASP A 367 -12.42 -19.33 -8.06
C ASP A 367 -13.72 -19.69 -7.33
N LEU A 368 -13.86 -19.19 -6.10
CA LEU A 368 -15.06 -19.39 -5.28
C LEU A 368 -15.50 -18.08 -4.62
N GLU A 369 -16.68 -17.60 -5.00
CA GLU A 369 -17.24 -16.38 -4.41
C GLU A 369 -17.65 -16.58 -2.94
N ALA A 370 -17.32 -15.60 -2.10
CA ALA A 370 -17.59 -15.57 -0.68
C ALA A 370 -17.48 -14.14 -0.12
N ASP A 371 -18.56 -13.63 0.45
CA ASP A 371 -18.56 -12.31 1.13
C ASP A 371 -18.47 -12.51 2.66
N ARG A 372 -19.46 -13.21 3.23
CA ARG A 372 -19.47 -13.57 4.66
C ARG A 372 -18.87 -14.96 4.89
N GLY A 373 -18.18 -15.13 6.01
CA GLY A 373 -17.63 -16.42 6.43
C GLY A 373 -16.52 -16.94 5.49
N VAL A 374 -15.75 -16.03 4.89
CA VAL A 374 -14.75 -16.36 3.87
C VAL A 374 -13.65 -17.29 4.40
N LEU A 375 -13.29 -17.16 5.68
CA LEU A 375 -12.26 -18.02 6.30
C LEU A 375 -12.80 -19.42 6.58
N GLU A 376 -14.07 -19.53 6.97
CA GLU A 376 -14.77 -20.80 7.15
C GLU A 376 -14.89 -21.53 5.80
N ARG A 377 -15.17 -20.78 4.73
CA ARG A 377 -15.19 -21.31 3.37
C ARG A 377 -13.80 -21.72 2.90
N ALA A 378 -12.77 -20.93 3.17
CA ALA A 378 -11.38 -21.29 2.88
C ALA A 378 -10.95 -22.57 3.63
N ALA A 379 -11.33 -22.71 4.91
CA ALA A 379 -11.09 -23.92 5.68
C ALA A 379 -11.81 -25.14 5.08
N THR A 380 -13.04 -24.97 4.59
CA THR A 380 -13.79 -26.02 3.89
C THR A 380 -13.07 -26.45 2.62
N VAL A 381 -12.56 -25.49 1.82
CA VAL A 381 -11.77 -25.80 0.62
C VAL A 381 -10.50 -26.55 0.99
N LEU A 382 -9.74 -26.09 1.99
CA LEU A 382 -8.53 -26.78 2.46
C LEU A 382 -8.81 -28.22 2.89
N SER A 383 -9.93 -28.49 3.55
CA SER A 383 -10.29 -29.86 3.95
C SER A 383 -10.51 -30.80 2.76
N GLY A 384 -10.91 -30.27 1.59
CA GLY A 384 -11.05 -31.05 0.36
C GLY A 384 -9.75 -31.18 -0.45
N LEU A 385 -8.73 -30.36 -0.16
CA LEU A 385 -7.43 -30.38 -0.83
C LEU A 385 -6.40 -31.29 -0.09
N GLY A 386 -6.68 -31.69 1.15
CA GLY A 386 -5.73 -32.36 2.04
C GLY A 386 -5.53 -33.86 1.87
N ASP A 387 -6.26 -34.52 0.97
CA ASP A 387 -6.28 -35.99 0.83
C ASP A 387 -5.74 -36.47 -0.54
N SER A 388 -4.47 -36.18 -0.86
CA SER A 388 -3.78 -36.77 -2.02
C SER A 388 -2.42 -37.33 -1.68
#